data_AF-A0AAW2QL98-F1
#
_entry.id   AF-A0AAW2QL98-F1
#
_cell.length_a   1.000
_cell.length_b   1.000
_cell.length_c   1.000
_cell.angle_alpha   90.00
_cell.angle_beta   90.00
_cell.angle_gamma   90.00
#
_symmetry.space_group_name_H-M   'P 1'
#
loop_
_entity.id
_entity.type
_entity.pdbx_description
1 polymer ?
#
loop_
_entity_poly.entity_id
_entity_poly.type
_entity_poly.pdbx_seq_one_letter_code
_entity_poly.pdbx_strand_id
1 'polypeptide(L)'
;MLALTLTLSHETYSPKVLQTLEMPKGFTATPITLILKTASPACRSEYRPISLCNVTNKICTKLMTIRLGRVLSKVLLLSQSRFVPGRLLIDNAF
;
A
#
# COMPACT_ATOMS: atom_id res chain seq x y z
N MET A 1 -15.38 -13.25 -42.60
CA MET A 1 -16.33 -12.79 -41.57
C MET A 1 -16.66 -13.96 -40.64
N LEU A 2 -16.27 -13.83 -39.36
CA LEU A 2 -16.63 -14.63 -38.16
C LEU A 2 -15.75 -15.77 -37.59
N ALA A 3 -15.01 -16.61 -38.34
CA ALA A 3 -14.44 -17.81 -37.68
C ALA A 3 -12.98 -17.71 -37.15
N LEU A 4 -12.16 -16.75 -37.61
CA LEU A 4 -10.71 -16.78 -37.33
C LEU A 4 -10.18 -15.69 -36.38
N THR A 5 -11.04 -14.75 -35.96
CA THR A 5 -10.65 -13.65 -35.07
C THR A 5 -10.88 -13.94 -33.58
N LEU A 6 -11.53 -15.05 -33.22
CA LEU A 6 -11.90 -15.37 -31.83
C LEU A 6 -10.91 -16.26 -31.08
N THR A 7 -9.93 -16.86 -31.76
CA THR A 7 -8.90 -17.70 -31.12
C THR A 7 -7.72 -16.94 -30.53
N LEU A 8 -7.67 -15.61 -30.67
CA LEU A 8 -6.67 -14.75 -30.00
C LEU A 8 -7.09 -14.29 -28.59
N SER A 9 -8.30 -14.62 -28.13
CA SER A 9 -8.82 -14.14 -26.83
C SER A 9 -8.70 -15.13 -25.68
N HIS A 10 -8.26 -16.38 -25.91
CA HIS A 10 -8.36 -17.43 -24.89
C HIS A 10 -7.09 -18.25 -24.60
N GLU A 11 -5.96 -17.97 -25.25
CA GLU A 11 -4.69 -18.61 -24.89
C GLU A 11 -3.74 -17.67 -24.15
N THR A 12 -3.66 -17.92 -22.85
CA THR A 12 -2.45 -17.81 -22.03
C THR A 12 -2.01 -16.40 -21.64
N TYR A 13 -2.82 -15.74 -20.81
CA TYR A 13 -2.22 -14.98 -19.71
C TYR A 13 -1.58 -15.99 -18.73
N SER A 14 -0.39 -16.46 -19.11
CA SER A 14 0.37 -17.44 -18.34
C SER A 14 0.72 -16.81 -16.99
N PRO A 15 0.37 -17.45 -15.85
CA PRO A 15 0.73 -16.94 -14.52
C PRO A 15 2.25 -16.87 -14.30
N LYS A 16 3.06 -17.39 -15.23
CA LYS A 16 4.52 -17.39 -15.18
C LYS A 16 5.15 -16.03 -15.51
N VAL A 17 4.46 -15.12 -16.22
CA VAL A 17 5.04 -13.80 -16.55
C VAL A 17 5.30 -12.95 -15.30
N LEU A 18 4.48 -13.13 -14.25
CA LEU A 18 4.68 -12.43 -12.98
C LEU A 18 5.81 -13.01 -12.13
N GLN A 19 6.26 -14.24 -12.42
CA GLN A 19 7.26 -14.94 -11.59
C GLN A 19 8.70 -14.69 -12.05
N THR A 20 8.91 -14.22 -13.29
CA THR A 20 10.24 -14.00 -13.89
C THR A 20 10.65 -12.53 -13.98
N LEU A 21 9.84 -11.61 -13.46
CA LEU A 21 10.19 -10.19 -13.46
C LEU A 21 11.10 -9.89 -12.26
N GLU A 22 12.41 -9.88 -12.51
CA GLU A 22 13.35 -9.29 -11.55
C GLU A 22 12.95 -7.83 -11.32
N MET A 23 12.64 -7.51 -10.06
CA MET A 23 12.30 -6.14 -9.69
C MET A 23 13.55 -5.27 -9.87
N PRO A 24 13.47 -4.14 -10.61
CA PRO A 24 14.60 -3.24 -10.76
C PRO A 24 15.13 -2.83 -9.37
N LYS A 25 16.45 -2.73 -9.21
CA LYS A 25 17.08 -2.42 -7.90
C LYS A 25 16.55 -1.12 -7.25
N GLY A 26 16.05 -0.19 -8.06
CA GLY A 26 15.41 1.05 -7.59
C GLY A 26 14.03 0.86 -6.95
N PHE A 27 13.41 -0.32 -7.04
CA PHE A 27 12.09 -0.56 -6.46
C PHE A 27 12.13 -0.76 -4.94
N THR A 28 13.23 -1.34 -4.44
CA THR A 28 13.47 -1.58 -3.01
C THR A 28 14.25 -0.46 -2.34
N ALA A 29 14.79 0.49 -3.11
CA ALA A 29 15.48 1.66 -2.57
C ALA A 29 14.47 2.61 -1.92
N THR A 30 14.58 2.83 -0.60
CA THR A 30 13.74 3.78 0.13
C THR A 30 14.63 4.73 0.94
N PRO A 31 14.89 5.96 0.48
CA PRO A 31 15.66 6.91 1.26
C PRO A 31 14.91 7.30 2.54
N ILE A 32 15.66 7.46 3.64
CA ILE A 32 15.12 7.86 4.93
C ILE A 32 15.47 9.34 5.15
N THR A 33 14.47 10.14 5.49
CA THR A 33 14.64 11.55 5.85
C THR A 33 14.23 11.75 7.31
N LEU A 34 14.96 12.61 8.02
CA LEU A 34 14.67 12.94 9.41
C LEU A 34 13.83 14.22 9.47
N ILE A 35 12.68 14.16 10.13
CA ILE A 35 11.84 15.34 10.41
C ILE A 35 11.98 15.71 11.89
N LEU A 36 12.12 17.01 12.16
CA LEU A 36 12.19 17.54 13.52
C LEU A 36 10.87 17.34 14.26
N LYS A 37 10.94 16.81 15.49
CA LYS A 37 9.78 16.71 16.40
C LYS A 37 9.58 17.98 17.23
N THR A 38 10.65 18.71 17.47
CA THR A 38 10.76 19.92 18.32
C THR A 38 11.59 20.98 17.58
N ALA A 39 11.46 22.26 17.95
CA ALA A 39 12.14 23.37 17.27
C ALA A 39 13.68 23.33 17.42
N SER A 40 14.18 22.78 18.53
CA SER A 40 15.60 22.71 18.86
C SER A 40 15.95 21.30 19.37
N PRO A 41 16.17 20.33 18.47
CA PRO A 41 16.46 18.95 18.87
C PRO A 41 17.82 18.85 19.55
N ALA A 42 17.87 18.30 20.77
CA ALA A 42 19.13 18.04 21.47
C ALA A 42 19.57 16.57 21.33
N CYS A 43 18.61 15.66 21.20
CA CYS A 43 18.85 14.21 21.12
C CYS A 43 18.35 13.59 19.80
N ARG A 44 18.97 12.48 19.37
CA ARG A 44 18.55 11.72 18.18
C ARG A 44 17.09 11.24 18.25
N SER A 45 16.56 11.02 19.45
CA SER A 45 15.15 10.64 19.71
C SER A 45 14.13 11.74 19.38
N GLU A 46 14.58 12.97 19.17
CA GLU A 46 13.74 14.11 18.79
C GLU A 46 13.60 14.25 17.27
N TYR A 47 14.19 13.34 16.50
CA TYR A 47 13.97 13.21 15.08
C TYR A 47 12.99 12.07 14.81
N ARG A 48 12.04 12.30 13.90
CA ARG A 48 11.17 11.26 13.37
C ARG A 48 11.75 10.79 12.03
N PRO A 49 12.28 9.56 11.93
CA PRO A 49 12.66 9.01 10.65
C PRO A 49 11.41 8.71 9.82
N ILE A 50 11.39 9.18 8.58
CA ILE A 50 10.34 8.89 7.60
C ILE A 50 11.01 8.30 6.36
N SER A 51 10.56 7.10 5.98
CA SER A 51 10.93 6.49 4.71
C SER A 51 10.16 7.15 3.58
N LEU A 52 10.86 7.68 2.59
CA LEU A 52 10.24 8.20 1.38
C LEU A 52 9.97 7.04 0.43
N CYS A 53 8.69 6.72 0.25
CA CYS A 53 8.27 5.66 -0.66
C CYS A 53 8.29 6.14 -2.12
N ASN A 54 8.82 5.29 -2.99
CA ASN A 54 8.85 5.51 -4.43
C ASN A 54 7.43 5.44 -5.00
N VAL A 55 7.21 6.06 -6.17
CA VAL A 55 5.89 6.07 -6.83
C VAL A 55 5.34 4.66 -7.00
N THR A 56 6.20 3.70 -7.36
CA THR A 56 5.74 2.33 -7.56
C THR A 56 5.34 1.63 -6.26
N ASN A 57 6.04 1.86 -5.16
CA ASN A 57 5.61 1.39 -3.85
C ASN A 57 4.29 2.04 -3.42
N LYS A 58 4.04 3.32 -3.76
CA LYS A 58 2.75 3.96 -3.52
C LYS A 58 1.62 3.30 -4.32
N ILE A 59 1.86 2.95 -5.59
CA ILE A 59 0.88 2.25 -6.44
C ILE A 59 0.59 0.85 -5.88
N CYS A 60 1.62 0.07 -5.57
CA CYS A 60 1.46 -1.27 -4.98
C CYS A 60 0.71 -1.20 -3.66
N THR A 61 1.07 -0.26 -2.77
CA THR A 61 0.40 -0.06 -1.49
C THR A 61 -1.07 0.31 -1.69
N LYS A 62 -1.38 1.24 -2.60
CA LYS A 62 -2.77 1.64 -2.89
C LYS A 62 -3.60 0.45 -3.40
N LEU A 63 -3.03 -0.36 -4.29
CA LEU A 63 -3.68 -1.58 -4.78
C LEU A 63 -3.96 -2.57 -3.64
N MET A 64 -2.99 -2.79 -2.76
CA MET A 64 -3.17 -3.63 -1.56
C MET A 64 -4.25 -3.07 -0.65
N THR A 65 -4.25 -1.76 -0.36
CA THR A 65 -5.26 -1.10 0.46
C THR A 65 -6.67 -1.29 -0.11
N ILE A 66 -6.86 -1.15 -1.42
CA ILE A 66 -8.17 -1.38 -2.06
C ILE A 66 -8.64 -2.82 -1.87
N ARG A 67 -7.73 -3.80 -2.01
CA ARG A 67 -8.05 -5.21 -1.83
C ARG A 67 -8.35 -5.54 -0.37
N LEU A 68 -7.52 -5.08 0.55
CA LEU A 68 -7.67 -5.29 2.00
C LEU A 68 -8.91 -4.59 2.53
N GLY A 69 -9.24 -3.40 2.04
CA GLY A 69 -10.44 -2.65 2.44
C GLY A 69 -11.73 -3.43 2.28
N ARG A 70 -11.81 -4.36 1.31
CA ARG A 70 -12.99 -5.23 1.12
C ARG A 70 -13.18 -6.25 2.24
N VAL A 71 -12.10 -6.67 2.88
CA VAL A 71 -12.11 -7.67 3.97
C VAL A 71 -12.06 -7.00 5.33
N LEU A 72 -11.51 -5.79 5.40
CA LEU A 72 -11.25 -5.05 6.63
C LEU A 72 -12.52 -4.92 7.49
N SER A 73 -13.67 -4.58 6.91
CA SER A 73 -14.94 -4.46 7.66
C SER A 73 -15.38 -5.74 8.38
N LYS A 74 -14.92 -6.93 7.96
CA LYS A 74 -15.24 -8.21 8.62
C LYS A 74 -14.27 -8.56 9.75
N VAL A 75 -13.08 -7.96 9.77
CA VAL A 75 -11.99 -8.27 10.72
C VAL A 75 -11.87 -7.19 11.80
N LEU A 76 -12.33 -5.97 11.53
CA LEU A 76 -12.28 -4.86 12.48
C LEU A 76 -13.23 -5.08 13.66
N LEU A 77 -12.71 -4.85 14.86
CA LEU A 77 -13.51 -4.84 16.08
C LEU A 77 -14.46 -3.62 16.10
N LEU A 78 -15.57 -3.73 16.81
CA LEU A 78 -16.52 -2.62 17.02
C LEU A 78 -15.84 -1.42 17.70
N SER A 79 -14.96 -1.67 18.65
CA SER A 79 -14.14 -0.67 19.36
C SER A 79 -12.93 -0.19 18.56
N GLN A 80 -12.85 -0.42 17.26
CA GLN A 80 -11.83 0.18 16.40
C GLN A 80 -12.46 1.31 15.59
N SER A 81 -12.35 2.54 16.10
CA SER A 81 -12.85 3.73 15.40
C SER A 81 -11.82 4.38 14.48
N ARG A 82 -10.52 4.10 14.68
CA ARG A 82 -9.45 4.71 13.89
C ARG A 82 -9.21 3.96 12.58
N PHE A 83 -9.02 4.71 11.49
CA PHE A 83 -8.75 4.22 10.14
C PHE A 83 -9.88 3.41 9.50
N VAL A 84 -11.11 3.54 10.02
CA VAL A 84 -12.32 2.95 9.44
C VAL A 84 -13.15 4.06 8.79
N PRO A 85 -13.54 3.94 7.51
CA PRO A 85 -14.40 4.93 6.88
C PRO A 85 -15.73 5.07 7.64
N GLY A 86 -16.12 6.30 7.96
CA GLY A 86 -17.39 6.59 8.64
C GLY A 86 -17.41 6.40 10.16
N ARG A 87 -16.28 6.05 10.79
CA ARG A 87 -16.13 6.07 12.26
C ARG A 87 -15.29 7.26 12.68
N LEU A 88 -15.74 7.98 13.70
CA LEU A 88 -15.03 9.11 14.29
C LEU A 88 -14.18 8.64 15.46
N LEU A 89 -13.07 9.34 15.72
CA LEU A 89 -12.20 9.02 16.86
C LEU A 89 -12.98 9.06 18.19
N ILE A 90 -13.99 9.93 18.29
CA ILE A 90 -14.85 10.14 19.46
C ILE A 90 -15.73 8.92 19.74
N ASP A 91 -16.00 8.08 18.74
CA ASP A 91 -16.86 6.89 18.89
C ASP A 91 -16.24 5.81 19.80
N ASN A 92 -14.96 5.97 20.18
CA ASN A 92 -14.21 5.08 21.08
C ASN A 92 -14.01 5.66 22.50
N ALA A 93 -14.76 6.70 22.88
CA ALA A 93 -14.52 7.44 24.13
C ALA A 93 -15.15 6.83 25.40
N PHE A 94 -15.67 5.60 25.36
CA PHE A 94 -16.28 4.94 26.52
C PHE A 94 -15.90 3.47 26.61
#